data_AF-Q9AEZ8-F1
#
_entry.id   AF-Q9AEZ8-F1
#
_cell.length_a   1.000
_cell.length_b   1.000
_cell.length_c   1.000
_cell.angle_alpha   90.00
_cell.angle_beta   90.00
_cell.angle_gamma   90.00
#
_symmetry.space_group_name_H-M   'P 1'
#
loop_
_entity.id
_entity.type
_entity.pdbx_description
1 polymer ?
#
loop_
_entity_poly.entity_id
_entity_poly.type
_entity_poly.pdbx_seq_one_letter_code
_entity_poly.pdbx_strand_id
1 'polypeptide(L)'
;MTTPVQDPVAVPADPGPDPVTPPAAETLPCAWCSRPVEQRASGSGRRRRYCPDRDCQDQAKRARASRRAAGGIGGDVAAAEDLLDRLETYIGRLGDGLAAELTPAGVQSAVSRAEAGAAARIAAAAAEAEASRRTAAEEVARAAAERDAALAEAQAARTTAAAADETAAAARAQADADRAAAADAQRRADTAQAEREAAQDAARTAGADRDQARADAAAAAADRDTAVGRAEQAETERAAARDAEQAALARAEAADRARLAAELERTAAEQARDAATARADRADEGWRAAEQARVTAQAERDAAQRAEQAAVQARDAAVADAARAWEQAADADRARQAAEADAARAQADRDAARAAADAATSRAAASEQSWRDAVAEAARADAQRTAALETARNAEAARDTAQADAGRLAADLAELRVQHATEAARAARAEADRDRLTTEAAQLRQQAASRSAARKRTPRKPPADDTGTGA
;
A
#
# COMPACT_ATOMS: atom_id res chain seq x y z
N MET A 1 14.68 -34.04 -15.74
CA MET A 1 13.70 -35.02 -15.23
C MET A 1 13.77 -35.07 -13.71
N THR A 2 13.24 -34.06 -13.03
CA THR A 2 12.82 -34.14 -11.62
C THR A 2 11.86 -32.98 -11.38
N THR A 3 10.57 -33.27 -11.33
CA THR A 3 9.48 -32.34 -11.06
C THR A 3 9.36 -32.11 -9.54
N PRO A 4 9.20 -30.86 -9.06
CA PRO A 4 8.86 -30.64 -7.66
C PRO A 4 7.35 -30.81 -7.44
N VAL A 5 7.03 -31.51 -6.36
CA VAL A 5 5.69 -31.79 -5.84
C VAL A 5 5.10 -30.50 -5.28
N GLN A 6 3.90 -30.13 -5.75
CA GLN A 6 3.12 -29.02 -5.22
C GLN A 6 2.38 -29.44 -3.94
N ASP A 7 2.56 -28.68 -2.88
CA ASP A 7 1.76 -28.77 -1.66
C ASP A 7 0.32 -28.30 -1.90
N PRO A 8 -0.70 -28.96 -1.32
CA PRO A 8 -2.09 -28.56 -1.47
C PRO A 8 -2.39 -27.31 -0.61
N VAL A 9 -2.89 -26.28 -1.28
CA VAL A 9 -3.43 -25.05 -0.70
C VAL A 9 -4.62 -25.38 0.21
N ALA A 10 -4.51 -24.99 1.48
CA ALA A 10 -5.58 -25.09 2.46
C ALA A 10 -6.73 -24.15 2.10
N VAL A 11 -7.92 -24.73 1.88
CA VAL A 11 -9.18 -24.02 1.66
C VAL A 11 -9.63 -23.42 3.00
N PRO A 12 -10.00 -22.12 3.07
CA PRO A 12 -10.53 -21.53 4.30
C PRO A 12 -11.90 -22.14 4.65
N ALA A 13 -12.03 -22.57 5.90
CA ALA A 13 -13.25 -23.12 6.46
C ALA A 13 -14.38 -22.08 6.44
N ASP A 14 -15.52 -22.52 5.92
CA ASP A 14 -16.83 -21.85 5.95
C ASP A 14 -17.19 -21.44 7.40
N PRO A 15 -17.61 -20.19 7.68
CA PRO A 15 -18.17 -19.83 8.96
C PRO A 15 -19.53 -20.53 9.09
N GLY A 16 -19.61 -21.50 10.01
CA GLY A 16 -20.84 -22.23 10.30
C GLY A 16 -22.02 -21.30 10.65
N PRO A 17 -23.27 -21.74 10.40
CA PRO A 17 -24.45 -20.93 10.64
C PRO A 17 -24.58 -20.59 12.13
N ASP A 18 -24.89 -19.32 12.40
CA ASP A 18 -25.16 -18.79 13.73
C ASP A 18 -26.13 -19.69 14.52
N PRO A 19 -25.91 -19.88 15.84
CA PRO A 19 -26.87 -20.57 16.68
C PRO A 19 -28.18 -19.78 16.68
N VAL A 20 -29.21 -20.34 16.06
CA VAL A 20 -30.58 -19.85 16.15
C VAL A 20 -30.98 -19.83 17.62
N THR A 21 -30.92 -18.66 18.24
CA THR A 21 -31.46 -18.39 19.57
C THR A 21 -32.95 -18.76 19.54
N PRO A 22 -33.41 -19.75 20.34
CA PRO A 22 -34.83 -20.12 20.37
C PRO A 22 -35.65 -18.89 20.81
N PRO A 23 -36.82 -18.64 20.21
CA PRO A 23 -37.65 -17.51 20.58
C PRO A 23 -38.02 -17.63 22.06
N ALA A 24 -37.74 -16.56 22.82
CA ALA A 24 -38.07 -16.49 24.24
C ALA A 24 -39.54 -16.89 24.46
N ALA A 25 -39.77 -17.88 25.33
CA ALA A 25 -41.11 -18.38 25.61
C ALA A 25 -42.01 -17.22 26.06
N GLU A 26 -43.09 -16.95 25.31
CA GLU A 26 -44.05 -15.91 25.64
C GLU A 26 -44.63 -16.19 27.03
N THR A 27 -44.37 -15.34 28.03
CA THR A 27 -44.92 -15.47 29.39
C THR A 27 -46.12 -14.57 29.57
N LEU A 28 -47.28 -15.13 29.95
CA LEU A 28 -48.48 -14.35 30.27
C LEU A 28 -48.79 -14.41 31.77
N PRO A 29 -49.30 -13.33 32.38
CA PRO A 29 -49.65 -13.33 33.79
C PRO A 29 -50.86 -14.24 34.07
N CYS A 30 -50.81 -14.99 35.18
CA CYS A 30 -51.91 -15.81 35.68
C CYS A 30 -53.14 -14.95 35.98
N ALA A 31 -54.30 -15.33 35.46
CA ALA A 31 -55.56 -14.59 35.61
C ALA A 31 -56.14 -14.58 37.03
N TRP A 32 -55.54 -15.30 38.00
CA TRP A 32 -55.93 -15.28 39.41
C TRP A 32 -54.91 -14.58 40.31
N CYS A 33 -53.62 -14.93 40.18
CA CYS A 33 -52.56 -14.50 41.10
C CYS A 33 -51.42 -13.69 40.43
N SER A 34 -51.60 -13.30 39.16
CA SER A 34 -50.70 -12.48 38.32
C SER A 34 -49.28 -12.99 38.06
N ARG A 35 -48.86 -14.13 38.64
CA ARG A 35 -47.53 -14.74 38.38
C ARG A 35 -47.31 -15.05 36.89
N PRO A 36 -46.09 -14.90 36.35
CA PRO A 36 -45.79 -15.23 34.97
C PRO A 36 -45.99 -16.74 34.74
N VAL A 37 -46.77 -17.07 33.71
CA VAL A 37 -47.04 -18.43 33.26
C VAL A 37 -46.43 -18.61 31.89
N GLU A 38 -45.44 -19.49 31.81
CA GLU A 38 -44.83 -19.91 30.55
C GLU A 38 -45.91 -20.48 29.63
N GLN A 39 -46.08 -19.84 28.47
CA GLN A 39 -46.96 -20.37 27.44
C GLN A 39 -46.25 -21.50 26.70
N ARG A 40 -47.04 -22.43 26.17
CA ARG A 40 -46.50 -23.50 25.33
C ARG A 40 -45.96 -22.87 24.04
N ALA A 41 -44.69 -23.10 23.72
CA ALA A 41 -44.02 -22.55 22.54
C ALA A 41 -44.68 -22.97 21.21
N SER A 42 -45.38 -24.11 21.19
CA SER A 42 -46.20 -24.56 20.06
C SER A 42 -47.58 -23.91 20.11
N GLY A 43 -47.83 -22.92 19.26
CA GLY A 43 -49.11 -22.18 19.17
C GLY A 43 -50.38 -23.01 18.88
N SER A 44 -50.33 -24.34 18.89
CA SER A 44 -51.48 -25.25 18.81
C SER A 44 -51.98 -25.63 20.22
N GLY A 45 -52.80 -24.77 20.81
CA GLY A 45 -53.49 -25.08 22.07
C GLY A 45 -54.13 -23.85 22.73
N ARG A 46 -55.08 -24.07 23.65
CA ARG A 46 -55.65 -22.98 24.46
C ARG A 46 -54.55 -22.42 25.37
N ARG A 47 -54.28 -21.11 25.27
CA ARG A 47 -53.32 -20.40 26.13
C ARG A 47 -53.59 -20.70 27.61
N ARG A 48 -52.53 -20.99 28.38
CA ARG A 48 -52.63 -21.28 29.81
C ARG A 48 -52.97 -19.98 30.54
N ARG A 49 -54.18 -19.89 31.09
CA ARG A 49 -54.65 -18.71 31.84
C ARG A 49 -54.31 -18.74 33.33
N TYR A 50 -54.01 -19.92 33.89
CA TYR A 50 -53.72 -20.10 35.30
C TYR A 50 -52.38 -20.82 35.46
N CYS A 51 -51.65 -20.50 36.53
CA CYS A 51 -50.41 -21.22 36.85
C CYS A 51 -50.74 -22.65 37.29
N PRO A 52 -49.88 -23.63 36.94
CA PRO A 52 -50.09 -25.03 37.31
C PRO A 52 -49.79 -25.34 38.78
N ASP A 53 -48.95 -24.52 39.43
CA ASP A 53 -48.35 -24.87 40.73
C ASP A 53 -49.20 -24.51 41.95
N ARG A 54 -50.27 -23.74 41.75
CA ARG A 54 -51.21 -23.40 42.81
C ARG A 54 -52.59 -23.60 42.23
N ASP A 55 -53.53 -24.07 43.03
CA ASP A 55 -54.92 -24.38 42.65
C ASP A 55 -55.73 -23.15 42.18
N CYS A 56 -55.10 -22.13 41.60
CA CYS A 56 -55.65 -20.90 41.03
C CYS A 56 -56.79 -21.18 40.04
N GLN A 57 -56.69 -22.24 39.24
CA GLN A 57 -57.80 -22.64 38.37
C GLN A 57 -59.02 -23.09 39.18
N ASP A 58 -58.80 -23.88 40.23
CA ASP A 58 -59.87 -24.38 41.08
C ASP A 58 -60.43 -23.31 42.01
N GLN A 59 -59.60 -22.40 42.50
CA GLN A 59 -60.04 -21.21 43.24
C GLN A 59 -60.85 -20.28 42.34
N ALA A 60 -60.40 -20.02 41.11
CA ALA A 60 -61.20 -19.26 40.15
C ALA A 60 -62.54 -19.96 39.83
N LYS A 61 -62.55 -21.29 39.77
CA LYS A 61 -63.76 -22.08 39.57
C LYS A 61 -64.69 -22.02 40.79
N ARG A 62 -64.17 -22.16 42.01
CA ARG A 62 -64.91 -22.04 43.28
C ARG A 62 -65.48 -20.64 43.46
N ALA A 63 -64.72 -19.59 43.16
CA ALA A 63 -65.19 -18.21 43.21
C ALA A 63 -66.34 -17.96 42.21
N ARG A 64 -66.26 -18.50 40.99
CA ARG A 64 -67.36 -18.43 40.01
C ARG A 64 -68.57 -19.28 40.40
N ALA A 65 -68.36 -20.39 41.11
CA ALA A 65 -69.44 -21.22 41.63
C ALA A 65 -70.14 -20.52 42.80
N SER A 66 -69.37 -19.94 43.74
CA SER A 66 -69.87 -19.13 44.86
C SER A 66 -70.68 -17.93 44.38
N ARG A 67 -70.17 -17.15 43.41
CA ARG A 67 -70.91 -16.02 42.79
C ARG A 67 -72.22 -16.44 42.11
N ARG A 68 -72.30 -17.67 41.59
CA ARG A 68 -73.55 -18.19 40.99
C ARG A 68 -74.51 -18.76 42.04
N ALA A 69 -73.99 -19.31 43.13
CA ALA A 69 -74.79 -19.89 44.21
C ALA A 69 -75.36 -18.82 45.16
N ALA A 70 -74.68 -17.70 45.34
CA ALA A 70 -75.01 -16.67 46.32
C ALA A 70 -75.92 -15.53 45.79
N GLY A 71 -76.71 -15.77 44.73
CA GLY A 71 -77.48 -14.72 44.03
C GLY A 71 -78.16 -13.69 44.94
N GLY A 72 -77.92 -12.41 44.67
CA GLY A 72 -78.38 -11.27 45.48
C GLY A 72 -77.24 -10.52 46.19
N ILE A 73 -77.59 -9.56 47.07
CA ILE A 73 -76.65 -8.66 47.77
C ILE A 73 -75.59 -9.42 48.58
N GLY A 74 -75.90 -10.62 49.09
CA GLY A 74 -74.93 -11.45 49.82
C GLY A 74 -73.76 -11.95 48.96
N GLY A 75 -73.98 -12.17 47.65
CA GLY A 75 -72.93 -12.53 46.71
C GLY A 75 -71.97 -11.39 46.40
N ASP A 76 -72.47 -10.14 46.42
CA ASP A 76 -71.64 -8.95 46.22
C ASP A 76 -70.75 -8.66 47.44
N VAL A 77 -71.26 -8.91 48.65
CA VAL A 77 -70.46 -8.83 49.90
C VAL A 77 -69.35 -9.87 49.90
N ALA A 78 -69.64 -11.13 49.56
CA ALA A 78 -68.63 -12.18 49.49
C ALA A 78 -67.58 -11.91 48.40
N ALA A 79 -67.94 -11.25 47.30
CA ALA A 79 -67.00 -10.85 46.26
C ALA A 79 -66.11 -9.67 46.69
N ALA A 80 -66.63 -8.76 47.52
CA ALA A 80 -65.87 -7.66 48.09
C ALA A 80 -64.86 -8.16 49.14
N GLU A 81 -65.24 -9.13 49.97
CA GLU A 81 -64.33 -9.79 50.94
C GLU A 81 -63.18 -10.52 50.22
N ASP A 82 -63.46 -11.33 49.19
CA ASP A 82 -62.42 -12.00 48.40
C ASP A 82 -61.50 -11.00 47.66
N LEU A 83 -61.98 -9.80 47.34
CA LEU A 83 -61.14 -8.74 46.79
C LEU A 83 -60.25 -8.11 47.87
N LEU A 84 -60.78 -7.92 49.08
CA LEU A 84 -60.02 -7.41 50.23
C LEU A 84 -58.90 -8.37 50.62
N ASP A 85 -59.14 -9.68 50.70
CA ASP A 85 -58.12 -10.70 51.01
C ASP A 85 -56.97 -10.70 49.98
N ARG A 86 -57.31 -10.45 48.71
CA ARG A 86 -56.29 -10.31 47.65
C ARG A 86 -55.52 -9.03 47.77
N LEU A 87 -56.19 -7.91 48.07
CA LEU A 87 -55.52 -6.64 48.30
C LEU A 87 -54.58 -6.76 49.49
N GLU A 88 -54.98 -7.43 50.58
CA GLU A 88 -54.12 -7.72 51.72
C GLU A 88 -52.91 -8.58 51.32
N THR A 89 -53.12 -9.62 50.49
CA THR A 89 -52.01 -10.42 49.95
C THR A 89 -51.05 -9.60 49.08
N TYR A 90 -51.57 -8.67 48.26
CA TYR A 90 -50.73 -7.79 47.42
C TYR A 90 -50.01 -6.74 48.26
N ILE A 91 -50.67 -6.14 49.25
CA ILE A 91 -50.07 -5.21 50.21
C ILE A 91 -48.98 -5.94 51.01
N GLY A 92 -49.21 -7.18 51.44
CA GLY A 92 -48.21 -8.00 52.10
C GLY A 92 -46.98 -8.24 51.22
N ARG A 93 -47.17 -8.63 49.95
CA ARG A 93 -46.05 -8.81 49.00
C ARG A 93 -45.32 -7.51 48.67
N LEU A 94 -46.06 -6.41 48.55
CA LEU A 94 -45.48 -5.08 48.35
C LEU A 94 -44.71 -4.64 49.59
N GLY A 95 -45.21 -4.94 50.79
CA GLY A 95 -44.56 -4.71 52.06
C GLY A 95 -43.29 -5.54 52.22
N ASP A 96 -43.33 -6.83 51.88
CA ASP A 96 -42.16 -7.71 51.89
C ASP A 96 -41.11 -7.29 50.86
N GLY A 97 -41.54 -6.86 49.67
CA GLY A 97 -40.67 -6.31 48.64
C GLY A 97 -40.05 -4.96 49.05
N LEU A 98 -40.85 -4.05 49.62
CA LEU A 98 -40.34 -2.79 50.16
C LEU A 98 -39.43 -3.03 51.35
N ALA A 99 -39.74 -3.97 52.24
CA ALA A 99 -38.87 -4.32 53.36
C ALA A 99 -37.57 -4.95 52.86
N ALA A 100 -37.62 -5.81 51.84
CA ALA A 100 -36.43 -6.37 51.22
C ALA A 100 -35.53 -5.32 50.56
N GLU A 101 -36.08 -4.20 50.05
CA GLU A 101 -35.30 -3.13 49.40
C GLU A 101 -34.94 -1.95 50.34
N LEU A 102 -35.76 -1.67 51.36
CA LEU A 102 -35.60 -0.54 52.29
C LEU A 102 -35.03 -0.95 53.66
N THR A 103 -34.92 -2.25 53.95
CA THR A 103 -34.15 -2.68 55.13
C THR A 103 -32.66 -2.40 54.92
N PRO A 104 -31.90 -2.17 56.00
CA PRO A 104 -30.44 -2.00 55.90
C PRO A 104 -29.74 -3.13 55.14
N ALA A 105 -30.22 -4.37 55.27
CA ALA A 105 -29.68 -5.52 54.55
C ALA A 105 -29.96 -5.46 53.03
N GLY A 106 -31.14 -5.00 52.63
CA GLY A 106 -31.53 -4.76 51.25
C GLY A 106 -30.66 -3.73 50.56
N VAL A 107 -30.52 -2.57 51.21
CA VAL A 107 -29.68 -1.46 50.73
C VAL A 107 -28.21 -1.92 50.63
N GLN A 108 -27.69 -2.61 51.64
CA GLN A 108 -26.31 -3.13 51.59
C GLN A 108 -26.12 -4.11 50.42
N SER A 109 -27.09 -5.00 50.15
CA SER A 109 -27.05 -5.92 49.01
C SER A 109 -27.12 -5.17 47.67
N ALA A 110 -27.94 -4.12 47.56
CA ALA A 110 -27.99 -3.26 46.38
C ALA A 110 -26.68 -2.51 46.15
N VAL A 111 -26.06 -1.96 47.21
CA VAL A 111 -24.75 -1.31 47.17
C VAL A 111 -23.67 -2.30 46.75
N SER A 112 -23.59 -3.49 47.37
CA SER A 112 -22.61 -4.50 46.99
C SER A 112 -22.77 -5.00 45.55
N ARG A 113 -24.01 -5.12 45.04
CA ARG A 113 -24.25 -5.41 43.61
C ARG A 113 -23.79 -4.26 42.71
N ALA A 114 -24.04 -3.02 43.10
CA ALA A 114 -23.59 -1.84 42.35
C ALA A 114 -22.06 -1.72 42.33
N GLU A 115 -21.41 -1.96 43.46
CA GLU A 115 -19.95 -2.01 43.61
C GLU A 115 -19.34 -3.14 42.78
N ALA A 116 -19.91 -4.34 42.83
CA ALA A 116 -19.48 -5.46 42.00
C ALA A 116 -19.63 -5.15 40.50
N GLY A 117 -20.76 -4.53 40.10
CA GLY A 117 -20.97 -4.07 38.73
C GLY A 117 -19.99 -2.98 38.30
N ALA A 118 -19.65 -2.05 39.20
CA ALA A 118 -18.64 -1.02 38.94
C ALA A 118 -17.23 -1.62 38.82
N ALA A 119 -16.86 -2.53 39.73
CA ALA A 119 -15.58 -3.25 39.69
C ALA A 119 -15.45 -4.08 38.40
N ALA A 120 -16.51 -4.75 37.96
CA ALA A 120 -16.53 -5.48 36.70
C ALA A 120 -16.32 -4.55 35.48
N ARG A 121 -16.96 -3.37 35.45
CA ARG A 121 -16.75 -2.38 34.39
C ARG A 121 -15.33 -1.81 34.38
N ILE A 122 -14.75 -1.54 35.55
CA ILE A 122 -13.36 -1.07 35.67
C ILE A 122 -12.39 -2.14 35.19
N ALA A 123 -12.60 -3.40 35.58
CA ALA A 123 -11.78 -4.52 35.11
C ALA A 123 -11.86 -4.71 33.59
N ALA A 124 -13.06 -4.60 33.00
CA ALA A 124 -13.24 -4.65 31.56
C ALA A 124 -12.50 -3.49 30.84
N ALA A 125 -12.67 -2.25 31.31
CA ALA A 125 -11.97 -1.09 30.75
C ALA A 125 -10.44 -1.21 30.88
N ALA A 126 -9.94 -1.74 31.99
CA ALA A 126 -8.51 -1.98 32.18
C ALA A 126 -7.97 -3.06 31.22
N ALA A 127 -8.74 -4.12 30.98
CA ALA A 127 -8.40 -5.16 30.01
C ALA A 127 -8.38 -4.62 28.57
N GLU A 128 -9.36 -3.80 28.19
CA GLU A 128 -9.40 -3.13 26.88
C GLU A 128 -8.22 -2.15 26.68
N ALA A 129 -7.88 -1.38 27.72
CA ALA A 129 -6.73 -0.47 27.68
C ALA A 129 -5.40 -1.24 27.54
N GLU A 130 -5.26 -2.38 28.23
CA GLU A 130 -4.08 -3.23 28.11
C GLU A 130 -3.99 -3.92 26.74
N ALA A 131 -5.10 -4.42 26.21
CA ALA A 131 -5.16 -4.94 24.85
C ALA A 131 -4.74 -3.87 23.83
N SER A 132 -5.26 -2.64 23.97
CA SER A 132 -4.91 -1.52 23.10
C SER A 132 -3.43 -1.17 23.17
N ARG A 133 -2.83 -1.16 24.38
CA ARG A 133 -1.38 -0.93 24.54
C ARG A 133 -0.54 -2.03 23.89
N ARG A 134 -0.97 -3.29 24.02
CA ARG A 134 -0.27 -4.42 23.41
C ARG A 134 -0.31 -4.35 21.89
N THR A 135 -1.48 -4.14 21.30
CA THR A 135 -1.62 -3.95 19.85
C THR A 135 -0.76 -2.78 19.37
N ALA A 136 -0.77 -1.64 20.07
CA ALA A 136 0.08 -0.50 19.70
C ALA A 136 1.59 -0.83 19.78
N ALA A 137 2.03 -1.61 20.78
CA ALA A 137 3.41 -2.04 20.90
C ALA A 137 3.82 -3.03 19.78
N GLU A 138 2.94 -3.96 19.42
CA GLU A 138 3.15 -4.91 18.32
C GLU A 138 3.24 -4.18 16.96
N GLU A 139 2.37 -3.19 16.73
CA GLU A 139 2.41 -2.35 15.53
C GLU A 139 3.71 -1.54 15.42
N VAL A 140 4.18 -0.94 16.52
CA VAL A 140 5.46 -0.23 16.56
C VAL A 140 6.63 -1.20 16.32
N ALA A 141 6.59 -2.40 16.91
CA ALA A 141 7.62 -3.41 16.69
C ALA A 141 7.65 -3.91 15.24
N ARG A 142 6.48 -4.10 14.60
CA ARG A 142 6.37 -4.46 13.19
C ARG A 142 6.93 -3.35 12.29
N ALA A 143 6.54 -2.10 12.53
CA ALA A 143 7.04 -0.96 11.75
C ALA A 143 8.57 -0.78 11.90
N ALA A 144 9.13 -1.04 13.09
CA ALA A 144 10.57 -1.05 13.29
C ALA A 144 11.26 -2.17 12.51
N ALA A 145 10.72 -3.39 12.54
CA ALA A 145 11.26 -4.52 11.80
C ALA A 145 11.22 -4.31 10.28
N GLU A 146 10.12 -3.74 9.75
CA GLU A 146 9.99 -3.39 8.33
C GLU A 146 11.01 -2.33 7.90
N ARG A 147 11.21 -1.29 8.72
CA ARG A 147 12.25 -0.28 8.48
C ARG A 147 13.64 -0.88 8.44
N ASP A 148 13.96 -1.75 9.41
CA ASP A 148 15.29 -2.36 9.51
C ASP A 148 15.53 -3.33 8.33
N ALA A 149 14.50 -4.06 7.89
CA ALA A 149 14.54 -4.87 6.66
C ALA A 149 14.79 -4.02 5.41
N ALA A 150 14.08 -2.89 5.26
CA ALA A 150 14.26 -1.97 4.14
C ALA A 150 15.66 -1.34 4.11
N LEU A 151 16.25 -1.03 5.27
CA LEU A 151 17.62 -0.54 5.36
C LEU A 151 18.64 -1.62 4.97
N ALA A 152 18.42 -2.88 5.40
CA ALA A 152 19.27 -4.00 5.03
C ALA A 152 19.21 -4.27 3.52
N GLU A 153 18.03 -4.24 2.91
CA GLU A 153 17.85 -4.39 1.46
C GLU A 153 18.52 -3.25 0.68
N ALA A 154 18.35 -2.00 1.12
CA ALA A 154 19.03 -0.85 0.51
C ALA A 154 20.56 -0.96 0.60
N GLN A 155 21.09 -1.49 1.71
CA GLN A 155 22.52 -1.73 1.85
C GLN A 155 23.01 -2.85 0.94
N ALA A 156 22.27 -3.95 0.82
CA ALA A 156 22.57 -5.06 -0.10
C ALA A 156 22.54 -4.61 -1.58
N ALA A 157 21.59 -3.75 -1.95
CA ALA A 157 21.51 -3.16 -3.27
C ALA A 157 22.75 -2.27 -3.56
N ARG A 158 23.19 -1.46 -2.59
CA ARG A 158 24.41 -0.64 -2.74
C ARG A 158 25.67 -1.47 -2.88
N THR A 159 25.82 -2.55 -2.11
CA THR A 159 26.98 -3.45 -2.24
C THR A 159 26.99 -4.16 -3.59
N THR A 160 25.81 -4.57 -4.08
CA THR A 160 25.68 -5.20 -5.41
C THR A 160 26.02 -4.22 -6.52
N ALA A 161 25.55 -2.97 -6.44
CA ALA A 161 25.88 -1.92 -7.39
C ALA A 161 27.39 -1.61 -7.41
N ALA A 162 28.02 -1.49 -6.23
CA ALA A 162 29.46 -1.27 -6.12
C ALA A 162 30.27 -2.42 -6.75
N ALA A 163 29.87 -3.68 -6.51
CA ALA A 163 30.52 -4.85 -7.11
C ALA A 163 30.34 -4.88 -8.65
N ALA A 164 29.18 -4.46 -9.16
CA ALA A 164 28.93 -4.33 -10.59
C ALA A 164 29.81 -3.23 -11.22
N ASP A 165 29.97 -2.08 -10.54
CA ASP A 165 30.84 -0.99 -10.99
C ASP A 165 32.32 -1.42 -11.03
N GLU A 166 32.79 -2.14 -10.00
CA GLU A 166 34.15 -2.71 -9.97
C GLU A 166 34.36 -3.71 -11.11
N THR A 167 33.39 -4.59 -11.36
CA THR A 167 33.43 -5.55 -12.47
C THR A 167 33.47 -4.82 -13.82
N ALA A 168 32.66 -3.78 -14.00
CA ALA A 168 32.64 -2.97 -15.21
C ALA A 168 33.96 -2.20 -15.41
N ALA A 169 34.58 -1.70 -14.34
CA ALA A 169 35.88 -1.05 -14.39
C ALA A 169 36.99 -2.04 -14.79
N ALA A 170 36.98 -3.24 -14.21
CA ALA A 170 37.91 -4.31 -14.56
C ALA A 170 37.76 -4.73 -16.03
N ALA A 171 36.53 -4.87 -16.53
CA ALA A 171 36.26 -5.19 -17.93
C ALA A 171 36.77 -4.11 -18.89
N ARG A 172 36.62 -2.82 -18.55
CA ARG A 172 37.18 -1.72 -19.34
C ARG A 172 38.71 -1.75 -19.36
N ALA A 173 39.33 -1.95 -18.20
CA ALA A 173 40.78 -2.06 -18.09
C ALA A 173 41.34 -3.22 -18.92
N GLN A 174 40.65 -4.37 -18.93
CA GLN A 174 41.01 -5.51 -19.78
C GLN A 174 40.87 -5.16 -21.26
N ALA A 175 39.76 -4.54 -21.67
CA ALA A 175 39.56 -4.13 -23.06
C ALA A 175 40.60 -3.10 -23.54
N ASP A 176 41.04 -2.19 -22.66
CA ASP A 176 42.15 -1.28 -22.94
C ASP A 176 43.48 -2.01 -23.10
N ALA A 177 43.77 -2.99 -22.23
CA ALA A 177 44.96 -3.83 -22.34
C ALA A 177 44.97 -4.64 -23.64
N ASP A 178 43.83 -5.21 -24.04
CA ASP A 178 43.67 -5.97 -25.28
C ASP A 178 43.87 -5.08 -26.52
N ARG A 179 43.31 -3.86 -26.51
CA ARG A 179 43.54 -2.86 -27.57
C ARG A 179 45.03 -2.49 -27.68
N ALA A 180 45.69 -2.28 -26.54
CA ALA A 180 47.12 -1.97 -26.52
C ALA A 180 47.97 -3.13 -27.07
N ALA A 181 47.64 -4.37 -26.69
CA ALA A 181 48.28 -5.58 -27.19
C ALA A 181 48.06 -5.76 -28.70
N ALA A 182 46.84 -5.53 -29.20
CA ALA A 182 46.54 -5.58 -30.64
C ALA A 182 47.32 -4.52 -31.43
N ALA A 183 47.41 -3.29 -30.91
CA ALA A 183 48.21 -2.23 -31.53
C ALA A 183 49.71 -2.58 -31.55
N ASP A 184 50.23 -3.23 -30.52
CA ASP A 184 51.62 -3.71 -30.50
C ASP A 184 51.86 -4.83 -31.50
N ALA A 185 50.95 -5.79 -31.59
CA ALA A 185 51.00 -6.86 -32.58
C ALA A 185 51.00 -6.30 -34.02
N GLN A 186 50.17 -5.29 -34.30
CA GLN A 186 50.15 -4.63 -35.61
C GLN A 186 51.49 -3.94 -35.91
N ARG A 187 52.07 -3.19 -34.96
CA ARG A 187 53.38 -2.55 -35.16
C ARG A 187 54.47 -3.59 -35.45
N ARG A 188 54.44 -4.75 -34.79
CA ARG A 188 55.39 -5.84 -35.06
C ARG A 188 55.19 -6.43 -36.46
N ALA A 189 53.94 -6.60 -36.89
CA ALA A 189 53.62 -7.08 -38.24
C ALA A 189 54.09 -6.09 -39.32
N ASP A 190 53.82 -4.79 -39.15
CA ASP A 190 54.26 -3.74 -40.06
C ASP A 190 55.80 -3.68 -40.13
N THR A 191 56.48 -3.78 -38.98
CA THR A 191 57.95 -3.84 -38.91
C THR A 191 58.48 -5.06 -39.67
N ALA A 192 57.92 -6.25 -39.42
CA ALA A 192 58.34 -7.47 -40.10
C ALA A 192 58.07 -7.41 -41.62
N GLN A 193 57.00 -6.75 -42.05
CA GLN A 193 56.73 -6.53 -43.46
C GLN A 193 57.75 -5.58 -44.10
N ALA A 194 58.07 -4.46 -43.45
CA ALA A 194 59.10 -3.53 -43.92
C ALA A 194 60.47 -4.21 -44.02
N GLU A 195 60.84 -5.04 -43.05
CA GLU A 195 62.07 -5.85 -43.09
C GLU A 195 62.07 -6.85 -44.27
N ARG A 196 60.94 -7.50 -44.55
CA ARG A 196 60.78 -8.40 -45.72
C ARG A 196 60.93 -7.65 -47.04
N GLU A 197 60.30 -6.48 -47.17
CA GLU A 197 60.41 -5.65 -48.37
C GLU A 197 61.85 -5.18 -48.59
N ALA A 198 62.53 -4.72 -47.53
CA ALA A 198 63.94 -4.35 -47.58
C ALA A 198 64.85 -5.53 -47.96
N ALA A 199 64.58 -6.73 -47.44
CA ALA A 199 65.32 -7.94 -47.81
C ALA A 199 65.09 -8.34 -49.28
N GLN A 200 63.86 -8.20 -49.80
CA GLN A 200 63.54 -8.44 -51.21
C GLN A 200 64.24 -7.43 -52.12
N ASP A 201 64.30 -6.15 -51.75
CA ASP A 201 65.04 -5.12 -52.48
C ASP A 201 66.54 -5.43 -52.51
N ALA A 202 67.13 -5.76 -51.36
CA ALA A 202 68.53 -6.16 -51.29
C ALA A 202 68.82 -7.39 -52.17
N ALA A 203 67.92 -8.38 -52.19
CA ALA A 203 68.04 -9.55 -53.07
C ALA A 203 67.93 -9.19 -54.56
N ARG A 204 67.05 -8.24 -54.94
CA ARG A 204 66.95 -7.73 -56.31
C ARG A 204 68.23 -7.01 -56.75
N THR A 205 68.78 -6.13 -55.90
CA THR A 205 70.04 -5.44 -56.15
C THR A 205 71.19 -6.43 -56.31
N ALA A 206 71.33 -7.39 -55.40
CA ALA A 206 72.36 -8.43 -55.50
C ALA A 206 72.19 -9.29 -56.78
N GLY A 207 70.95 -9.54 -57.21
CA GLY A 207 70.66 -10.19 -58.48
C GLY A 207 71.14 -9.38 -59.69
N ALA A 208 70.85 -8.08 -59.72
CA ALA A 208 71.30 -7.17 -60.77
C ALA A 208 72.82 -7.04 -60.82
N ASP A 209 73.49 -6.91 -59.67
CA ASP A 209 74.95 -6.84 -59.57
C ASP A 209 75.61 -8.12 -60.11
N ARG A 210 75.02 -9.29 -59.80
CA ARG A 210 75.50 -10.57 -60.32
C ARG A 210 75.35 -10.65 -61.85
N ASP A 211 74.23 -10.18 -62.38
CA ASP A 211 73.97 -10.21 -63.82
C ASP A 211 74.88 -9.21 -64.57
N GLN A 212 75.17 -8.05 -63.98
CA GLN A 212 76.18 -7.12 -64.46
C GLN A 212 77.58 -7.76 -64.46
N ALA A 213 77.99 -8.38 -63.35
CA ALA A 213 79.28 -9.06 -63.27
C ALA A 213 79.43 -10.20 -64.29
N ARG A 214 78.33 -10.89 -64.63
CA ARG A 214 78.30 -11.89 -65.71
C ARG A 214 78.46 -11.26 -67.09
N ALA A 215 77.80 -10.13 -67.35
CA ALA A 215 77.97 -9.39 -68.60
C ALA A 215 79.41 -8.88 -68.76
N ASP A 216 79.99 -8.33 -67.70
CA ASP A 216 81.38 -7.86 -67.68
C ASP A 216 82.36 -9.02 -67.92
N ALA A 217 82.13 -10.18 -67.28
CA ALA A 217 82.92 -11.37 -67.50
C ALA A 217 82.81 -11.91 -68.95
N ALA A 218 81.62 -11.85 -69.55
CA ALA A 218 81.40 -12.24 -70.94
C ALA A 218 82.09 -11.27 -71.92
N ALA A 219 82.03 -9.96 -71.65
CA ALA A 219 82.74 -8.94 -72.40
C ALA A 219 84.26 -9.14 -72.32
N ALA A 220 84.80 -9.37 -71.12
CA ALA A 220 86.22 -9.66 -70.94
C ALA A 220 86.66 -10.95 -71.66
N ALA A 221 85.80 -11.97 -71.73
CA ALA A 221 86.05 -13.18 -72.50
C ALA A 221 86.08 -12.89 -74.01
N ALA A 222 85.15 -12.10 -74.53
CA ALA A 222 85.14 -11.69 -75.94
C ALA A 222 86.36 -10.81 -76.31
N ASP A 223 86.76 -9.92 -75.41
CA ASP A 223 87.98 -9.10 -75.57
C ASP A 223 89.23 -9.97 -75.61
N ARG A 224 89.31 -10.97 -74.71
CA ARG A 224 90.38 -11.97 -74.72
C ARG A 224 90.39 -12.72 -76.03
N ASP A 225 89.25 -13.22 -76.50
CA ASP A 225 89.18 -14.01 -77.75
C ASP A 225 89.57 -13.15 -78.97
N THR A 226 89.20 -11.86 -78.96
CA THR A 226 89.64 -10.88 -79.97
C THR A 226 91.15 -10.60 -79.88
N ALA A 227 91.71 -10.56 -78.67
CA ALA A 227 93.15 -10.41 -78.47
C ALA A 227 93.93 -11.66 -78.93
N VAL A 228 93.39 -12.86 -78.67
CA VAL A 228 93.92 -14.14 -79.16
C VAL A 228 93.86 -14.19 -80.69
N GLY A 229 92.73 -13.84 -81.31
CA GLY A 229 92.63 -13.78 -82.77
C GLY A 229 93.59 -12.76 -83.40
N ARG A 230 93.81 -11.61 -82.76
CA ARG A 230 94.84 -10.63 -83.18
C ARG A 230 96.26 -11.17 -83.01
N ALA A 231 96.52 -11.95 -81.97
CA ALA A 231 97.81 -12.60 -81.77
C ALA A 231 98.05 -13.70 -82.82
N GLU A 232 97.05 -14.52 -83.14
CA GLU A 232 97.10 -15.54 -84.19
C GLU A 232 97.28 -14.92 -85.59
N GLN A 233 96.61 -13.80 -85.87
CA GLN A 233 96.79 -13.05 -87.11
C GLN A 233 98.20 -12.44 -87.20
N ALA A 234 98.71 -11.87 -86.11
CA ALA A 234 100.10 -11.38 -86.03
C ALA A 234 101.12 -12.53 -86.14
N GLU A 235 100.80 -13.74 -85.68
CA GLU A 235 101.62 -14.93 -85.87
C GLU A 235 101.60 -15.43 -87.32
N THR A 236 100.45 -15.36 -87.99
CA THR A 236 100.31 -15.71 -89.42
C THR A 236 101.09 -14.72 -90.31
N GLU A 237 101.05 -13.44 -89.99
CA GLU A 237 101.85 -12.39 -90.65
C GLU A 237 103.36 -12.55 -90.38
N ARG A 238 103.73 -13.00 -89.17
CA ARG A 238 105.12 -13.33 -88.82
C ARG A 238 105.59 -14.65 -89.44
N ALA A 239 104.71 -15.62 -89.68
CA ALA A 239 105.04 -16.87 -90.37
C ALA A 239 105.36 -16.62 -91.85
N ALA A 240 104.57 -15.76 -92.53
CA ALA A 240 104.85 -15.33 -93.90
C ALA A 240 106.18 -14.57 -94.05
N ALA A 241 106.65 -13.88 -93.01
CA ALA A 241 107.97 -13.22 -92.99
C ALA A 241 109.12 -14.18 -92.67
N ARG A 242 108.85 -15.31 -92.00
CA ARG A 242 109.86 -16.30 -91.57
C ARG A 242 110.12 -17.39 -92.61
N ASP A 243 109.17 -17.71 -93.48
CA ASP A 243 109.36 -18.69 -94.58
C ASP A 243 110.47 -18.28 -95.59
N ALA A 244 110.79 -16.98 -95.67
CA ALA A 244 111.90 -16.47 -96.51
C ALA A 244 113.29 -16.61 -95.87
N GLU A 245 113.38 -16.71 -94.55
CA GLU A 245 114.65 -16.73 -93.79
C GLU A 245 114.94 -18.14 -93.21
N GLN A 246 113.91 -18.97 -93.02
CA GLN A 246 114.01 -20.31 -92.44
C GLN A 246 114.49 -21.41 -93.40
N ALA A 247 114.54 -21.19 -94.71
CA ALA A 247 115.11 -22.16 -95.65
C ALA A 247 116.63 -22.42 -95.39
N ALA A 248 117.33 -21.48 -94.75
CA ALA A 248 118.78 -21.57 -94.51
C ALA A 248 119.17 -22.03 -93.09
N LEU A 249 118.34 -21.80 -92.07
CA LEU A 249 118.65 -22.11 -90.66
C LEU A 249 117.88 -23.34 -90.10
N ALA A 250 116.84 -23.82 -90.79
CA ALA A 250 115.97 -24.93 -90.34
C ALA A 250 116.62 -26.32 -90.25
N ARG A 251 117.88 -26.51 -90.69
CA ARG A 251 118.56 -27.82 -90.58
C ARG A 251 119.28 -28.04 -89.24
N ALA A 252 119.48 -27.01 -88.42
CA ALA A 252 120.25 -27.13 -87.17
C ALA A 252 119.41 -26.93 -85.88
N GLU A 253 118.36 -26.11 -85.90
CA GLU A 253 117.58 -25.75 -84.69
C GLU A 253 116.32 -26.61 -84.47
N ALA A 254 116.07 -27.61 -85.32
CA ALA A 254 114.90 -28.51 -85.22
C ALA A 254 115.02 -29.51 -84.04
N ALA A 255 116.24 -29.76 -83.54
CA ALA A 255 116.48 -30.71 -82.46
C ALA A 255 116.22 -30.15 -81.05
N ASP A 256 116.51 -28.86 -80.80
CA ASP A 256 116.34 -28.26 -79.47
C ASP A 256 114.91 -27.74 -79.19
N ARG A 257 114.17 -27.31 -80.22
CA ARG A 257 112.79 -26.82 -80.09
C ARG A 257 111.77 -27.92 -79.75
N ALA A 258 112.02 -29.14 -80.19
CA ALA A 258 111.15 -30.29 -79.87
C ALA A 258 111.19 -30.64 -78.36
N ARG A 259 112.29 -30.34 -77.67
CA ARG A 259 112.46 -30.64 -76.26
C ARG A 259 111.79 -29.60 -75.34
N LEU A 260 111.83 -28.32 -75.69
CA LEU A 260 111.10 -27.26 -74.97
C LEU A 260 109.57 -27.31 -75.19
N ALA A 261 109.12 -27.68 -76.40
CA ALA A 261 107.69 -27.81 -76.71
C ALA A 261 107.01 -28.91 -75.87
N ALA A 262 107.69 -30.04 -75.65
CA ALA A 262 107.20 -31.13 -74.82
C ALA A 262 107.20 -30.83 -73.30
N GLU A 263 107.94 -29.82 -72.84
CA GLU A 263 107.89 -29.32 -71.46
C GLU A 263 106.77 -28.28 -71.27
N LEU A 264 106.54 -27.42 -72.26
CA LEU A 264 105.44 -26.46 -72.28
C LEU A 264 104.07 -27.15 -72.42
N GLU A 265 103.96 -28.22 -73.21
CA GLU A 265 102.74 -29.04 -73.27
C GLU A 265 102.43 -29.75 -71.95
N ARG A 266 103.47 -30.22 -71.23
CA ARG A 266 103.27 -30.82 -69.89
C ARG A 266 102.77 -29.79 -68.87
N THR A 267 103.34 -28.59 -68.86
CA THR A 267 102.88 -27.51 -67.97
C THR A 267 101.50 -26.99 -68.36
N ALA A 268 101.17 -26.91 -69.65
CA ALA A 268 99.83 -26.57 -70.12
C ALA A 268 98.78 -27.64 -69.76
N ALA A 269 99.15 -28.93 -69.82
CA ALA A 269 98.28 -30.04 -69.42
C ALA A 269 98.04 -30.08 -67.90
N GLU A 270 99.05 -29.77 -67.09
CA GLU A 270 98.92 -29.61 -65.63
C GLU A 270 98.02 -28.42 -65.28
N GLN A 271 98.24 -27.25 -65.89
CA GLN A 271 97.38 -26.09 -65.71
C GLN A 271 95.93 -26.33 -66.16
N ALA A 272 95.72 -27.11 -67.23
CA ALA A 272 94.39 -27.51 -67.68
C ALA A 272 93.71 -28.47 -66.69
N ARG A 273 94.47 -29.38 -66.07
CA ARG A 273 93.97 -30.24 -64.98
C ARG A 273 93.60 -29.44 -63.75
N ASP A 274 94.45 -28.52 -63.31
CA ASP A 274 94.16 -27.67 -62.14
C ASP A 274 92.96 -26.75 -62.41
N ALA A 275 92.84 -26.20 -63.62
CA ALA A 275 91.68 -25.42 -64.02
C ALA A 275 90.39 -26.27 -64.09
N ALA A 276 90.48 -27.54 -64.45
CA ALA A 276 89.34 -28.46 -64.45
C ALA A 276 88.92 -28.84 -63.02
N THR A 277 89.88 -29.12 -62.13
CA THR A 277 89.62 -29.37 -60.70
C THR A 277 88.98 -28.15 -60.05
N ALA A 278 89.53 -26.95 -60.27
CA ALA A 278 88.96 -25.70 -59.75
C ALA A 278 87.58 -25.35 -60.34
N ARG A 279 87.19 -25.90 -61.49
CA ARG A 279 85.82 -25.78 -62.02
C ARG A 279 84.88 -26.79 -61.36
N ALA A 280 85.35 -28.01 -61.12
CA ALA A 280 84.59 -29.03 -60.39
C ALA A 280 84.30 -28.57 -58.96
N ASP A 281 85.31 -28.04 -58.25
CA ASP A 281 85.14 -27.53 -56.88
C ASP A 281 84.14 -26.36 -56.82
N ARG A 282 84.22 -25.41 -57.76
CA ARG A 282 83.25 -24.30 -57.87
C ARG A 282 81.82 -24.78 -58.20
N ALA A 283 81.68 -25.85 -58.98
CA ALA A 283 80.37 -26.45 -59.26
C ALA A 283 79.79 -27.14 -58.02
N ASP A 284 80.64 -27.82 -57.24
CA ASP A 284 80.26 -28.48 -55.98
C ASP A 284 79.86 -27.46 -54.89
N GLU A 285 80.62 -26.37 -54.77
CA GLU A 285 80.27 -25.22 -53.92
C GLU A 285 78.96 -24.56 -54.37
N GLY A 286 78.77 -24.38 -55.68
CA GLY A 286 77.53 -23.87 -56.26
C GLY A 286 76.32 -24.76 -55.97
N TRP A 287 76.48 -26.08 -56.04
CA TRP A 287 75.43 -27.05 -55.70
C TRP A 287 75.07 -26.99 -54.21
N ARG A 288 76.07 -26.97 -53.32
CA ARG A 288 75.84 -26.86 -51.86
C ARG A 288 75.16 -25.54 -51.49
N ALA A 289 75.58 -24.42 -52.09
CA ALA A 289 74.94 -23.12 -51.89
C ALA A 289 73.48 -23.12 -52.38
N ALA A 290 73.19 -23.76 -53.52
CA ALA A 290 71.83 -23.88 -54.05
C ALA A 290 70.94 -24.76 -53.16
N GLU A 291 71.47 -25.87 -52.63
CA GLU A 291 70.74 -26.74 -51.72
C GLU A 291 70.47 -26.05 -50.38
N GLN A 292 71.44 -25.32 -49.85
CA GLN A 292 71.27 -24.55 -48.62
C GLN A 292 70.25 -23.42 -48.80
N ALA A 293 70.24 -22.74 -49.96
CA ALA A 293 69.21 -21.77 -50.31
C ALA A 293 67.79 -22.39 -50.40
N ARG A 294 67.67 -23.62 -50.91
CA ARG A 294 66.40 -24.36 -50.94
C ARG A 294 65.90 -24.69 -49.53
N VAL A 295 66.77 -25.16 -48.66
CA VAL A 295 66.43 -25.45 -47.26
C VAL A 295 65.96 -24.18 -46.54
N THR A 296 66.67 -23.06 -46.71
CA THR A 296 66.26 -21.77 -46.12
C THR A 296 64.91 -21.30 -46.66
N ALA A 297 64.69 -21.35 -47.98
CA ALA A 297 63.41 -20.97 -48.59
C ALA A 297 62.25 -21.90 -48.19
N GLN A 298 62.53 -23.17 -47.84
CA GLN A 298 61.54 -24.07 -47.29
C GLN A 298 61.19 -23.68 -45.84
N ALA A 299 62.20 -23.43 -45.01
CA ALA A 299 62.01 -22.99 -43.62
C ALA A 299 61.24 -21.66 -43.52
N GLU A 300 61.51 -20.70 -44.43
CA GLU A 300 60.78 -19.43 -44.52
C GLU A 300 59.31 -19.62 -44.91
N ARG A 301 59.02 -20.54 -45.85
CA ARG A 301 57.64 -20.88 -46.23
C ARG A 301 56.88 -21.52 -45.07
N ASP A 302 57.51 -22.45 -44.37
CA ASP A 302 56.90 -23.10 -43.21
C ASP A 302 56.67 -22.09 -42.06
N ALA A 303 57.59 -21.15 -41.87
CA ALA A 303 57.44 -20.05 -40.91
C ALA A 303 56.29 -19.10 -41.29
N ALA A 304 56.17 -18.76 -42.58
CA ALA A 304 55.06 -17.94 -43.08
C ALA A 304 53.71 -18.64 -42.91
N GLN A 305 53.62 -19.94 -43.21
CA GLN A 305 52.38 -20.71 -43.01
C GLN A 305 51.98 -20.79 -41.53
N ARG A 306 52.94 -20.98 -40.62
CA ARG A 306 52.66 -20.94 -39.17
C ARG A 306 52.17 -19.58 -38.71
N ALA A 307 52.76 -18.49 -39.23
CA ALA A 307 52.33 -17.13 -38.93
C ALA A 307 50.91 -16.85 -39.43
N GLU A 308 50.56 -17.31 -40.64
CA GLU A 308 49.21 -17.19 -41.18
C GLU A 308 48.19 -17.97 -40.36
N GLN A 309 48.50 -19.22 -39.98
CA GLN A 309 47.64 -20.03 -39.11
C GLN A 309 47.43 -19.37 -37.75
N ALA A 310 48.48 -18.81 -37.15
CA ALA A 310 48.38 -18.07 -35.89
C ALA A 310 47.51 -16.82 -36.03
N ALA A 311 47.63 -16.07 -37.14
CA ALA A 311 46.79 -14.91 -37.41
C ALA A 311 45.32 -15.28 -37.60
N VAL A 312 45.01 -16.39 -38.28
CA VAL A 312 43.64 -16.91 -38.42
C VAL A 312 43.08 -17.29 -37.05
N GLN A 313 43.84 -18.02 -36.23
CA GLN A 313 43.42 -18.40 -34.88
C GLN A 313 43.17 -17.17 -33.99
N ALA A 314 44.03 -16.14 -34.07
CA ALA A 314 43.86 -14.90 -33.34
C ALA A 314 42.61 -14.14 -33.78
N ARG A 315 42.32 -14.09 -35.09
CA ARG A 315 41.10 -13.48 -35.62
C ARG A 315 39.85 -14.23 -35.14
N ASP A 316 39.86 -15.55 -35.21
CA ASP A 316 38.71 -16.37 -34.82
C ASP A 316 38.46 -16.27 -33.30
N ALA A 317 39.52 -16.18 -32.49
CA ALA A 317 39.42 -15.88 -31.07
C ALA A 317 38.80 -14.49 -30.81
N ALA A 318 39.28 -13.46 -31.52
CA ALA A 318 38.74 -12.10 -31.41
C ALA A 318 37.27 -12.01 -31.82
N VAL A 319 36.84 -12.75 -32.84
CA VAL A 319 35.43 -12.85 -33.24
C VAL A 319 34.59 -13.53 -32.15
N ALA A 320 35.11 -14.59 -31.53
CA ALA A 320 34.44 -15.27 -30.43
C ALA A 320 34.33 -14.37 -29.17
N ASP A 321 35.37 -13.59 -28.86
CA ASP A 321 35.34 -12.60 -27.79
C ASP A 321 34.33 -11.48 -28.07
N ALA A 322 34.30 -10.96 -29.29
CA ALA A 322 33.32 -9.97 -29.69
C ALA A 322 31.88 -10.51 -29.57
N ALA A 323 31.63 -11.76 -29.97
CA ALA A 323 30.33 -12.41 -29.81
C ALA A 323 29.92 -12.53 -28.33
N ARG A 324 30.84 -12.93 -27.46
CA ARG A 324 30.61 -12.97 -26.00
C ARG A 324 30.30 -11.58 -25.44
N ALA A 325 31.03 -10.55 -25.87
CA ALA A 325 30.80 -9.19 -25.43
C ALA A 325 29.41 -8.66 -25.86
N TRP A 326 28.96 -8.99 -27.08
CA TRP A 326 27.62 -8.67 -27.55
C TRP A 326 26.52 -9.37 -26.75
N GLU A 327 26.71 -10.65 -26.41
CA GLU A 327 25.77 -11.40 -25.59
C GLU A 327 25.68 -10.82 -24.17
N GLN A 328 26.82 -10.50 -23.55
CA GLN A 328 26.88 -9.82 -22.25
C GLN A 328 26.22 -8.44 -22.28
N ALA A 329 26.41 -7.68 -23.35
CA ALA A 329 25.75 -6.38 -23.52
C ALA A 329 24.23 -6.54 -23.67
N ALA A 330 23.77 -7.56 -24.40
CA ALA A 330 22.35 -7.87 -24.52
C ALA A 330 21.72 -8.33 -23.19
N ASP A 331 22.44 -9.12 -22.40
CA ASP A 331 22.03 -9.51 -21.04
C ASP A 331 21.95 -8.29 -20.10
N ALA A 332 22.95 -7.41 -20.15
CA ALA A 332 22.94 -6.17 -19.38
C ALA A 332 21.77 -5.25 -19.78
N ASP A 333 21.43 -5.19 -21.06
CA ASP A 333 20.29 -4.43 -21.56
C ASP A 333 18.95 -5.02 -21.06
N ARG A 334 18.79 -6.35 -21.13
CA ARG A 334 17.64 -7.06 -20.55
C ARG A 334 17.51 -6.82 -19.05
N ALA A 335 18.62 -6.86 -18.31
CA ALA A 335 18.65 -6.59 -16.87
C ALA A 335 18.24 -5.14 -16.56
N ARG A 336 18.71 -4.17 -17.36
CA ARG A 336 18.31 -2.76 -17.22
C ARG A 336 16.81 -2.57 -17.48
N GLN A 337 16.27 -3.17 -18.54
CA GLN A 337 14.83 -3.11 -18.85
C GLN A 337 13.98 -3.74 -17.74
N ALA A 338 14.43 -4.87 -17.16
CA ALA A 338 13.75 -5.49 -16.03
C ALA A 338 13.76 -4.56 -14.79
N ALA A 339 14.91 -3.97 -14.47
CA ALA A 339 15.03 -3.02 -13.36
C ALA A 339 14.16 -1.76 -13.56
N GLU A 340 14.08 -1.24 -14.78
CA GLU A 340 13.18 -0.12 -15.13
C GLU A 340 11.70 -0.50 -14.95
N ALA A 341 11.30 -1.70 -15.37
CA ALA A 341 9.94 -2.20 -15.18
C ALA A 341 9.59 -2.42 -13.70
N ASP A 342 10.54 -2.89 -12.90
CA ASP A 342 10.36 -3.07 -11.45
C ASP A 342 10.29 -1.72 -10.72
N ALA A 343 11.11 -0.74 -11.12
CA ALA A 343 11.02 0.62 -10.61
C ALA A 343 9.67 1.27 -10.94
N ALA A 344 9.15 1.07 -12.16
CA ALA A 344 7.84 1.54 -12.56
C ALA A 344 6.71 0.89 -11.75
N ARG A 345 6.79 -0.41 -11.47
CA ARG A 345 5.85 -1.12 -10.60
C ARG A 345 5.89 -0.58 -9.17
N ALA A 346 7.09 -0.43 -8.59
CA ALA A 346 7.26 0.14 -7.26
C ALA A 346 6.79 1.61 -7.17
N GLN A 347 6.83 2.37 -8.26
CA GLN A 347 6.25 3.71 -8.34
C GLN A 347 4.71 3.64 -8.30
N ALA A 348 4.12 2.77 -9.13
CA ALA A 348 2.66 2.57 -9.17
C ALA A 348 2.10 2.09 -7.82
N ASP A 349 2.80 1.18 -7.13
CA ASP A 349 2.41 0.70 -5.81
C ASP A 349 2.46 1.81 -4.76
N ARG A 350 3.48 2.68 -4.82
CA ARG A 350 3.58 3.87 -3.94
C ARG A 350 2.44 4.84 -4.19
N ASP A 351 2.09 5.10 -5.44
CA ASP A 351 0.98 5.99 -5.80
C ASP A 351 -0.37 5.39 -5.36
N ALA A 352 -0.55 4.08 -5.52
CA ALA A 352 -1.74 3.37 -5.03
C ALA A 352 -1.84 3.40 -3.50
N ALA A 353 -0.73 3.19 -2.78
CA ALA A 353 -0.68 3.28 -1.33
C ALA A 353 -1.00 4.71 -0.84
N ARG A 354 -0.50 5.73 -1.55
CA ARG A 354 -0.79 7.13 -1.24
C ARG A 354 -2.27 7.46 -1.47
N ALA A 355 -2.84 7.04 -2.59
CA ALA A 355 -4.27 7.19 -2.85
C ALA A 355 -5.13 6.47 -1.80
N ALA A 356 -4.72 5.28 -1.35
CA ALA A 356 -5.40 4.55 -0.28
C ALA A 356 -5.32 5.29 1.07
N ALA A 357 -4.17 5.87 1.40
CA ALA A 357 -3.98 6.68 2.60
C ALA A 357 -4.80 7.98 2.58
N ASP A 358 -4.86 8.66 1.44
CA ASP A 358 -5.69 9.86 1.24
C ASP A 358 -7.20 9.52 1.37
N ALA A 359 -7.61 8.38 0.80
CA ALA A 359 -8.97 7.88 0.94
C ALA A 359 -9.30 7.49 2.38
N ALA A 360 -8.37 6.88 3.12
CA ALA A 360 -8.54 6.58 4.54
C ALA A 360 -8.67 7.86 5.38
N THR A 361 -7.85 8.87 5.09
CA THR A 361 -7.91 10.19 5.74
C THR A 361 -9.25 10.88 5.49
N SER A 362 -9.75 10.81 4.25
CA SER A 362 -11.05 11.36 3.89
C SER A 362 -12.21 10.63 4.57
N ARG A 363 -12.15 9.29 4.70
CA ARG A 363 -13.13 8.52 5.48
C ARG A 363 -13.08 8.86 6.98
N ALA A 364 -11.89 9.05 7.54
CA ALA A 364 -11.73 9.45 8.93
C ALA A 364 -12.33 10.85 9.17
N ALA A 365 -12.03 11.82 8.30
CA ALA A 365 -12.61 13.16 8.37
C ALA A 365 -14.14 13.16 8.21
N ALA A 366 -14.68 12.36 7.29
CA ALA A 366 -16.13 12.19 7.13
C ALA A 366 -16.78 11.55 8.36
N SER A 367 -16.12 10.56 8.97
CA SER A 367 -16.58 9.92 10.21
C SER A 367 -16.56 10.90 11.38
N GLU A 368 -15.51 11.71 11.50
CA GLU A 368 -15.42 12.75 12.52
C GLU A 368 -16.52 13.80 12.34
N GLN A 369 -16.79 14.23 11.11
CA GLN A 369 -17.89 15.16 10.81
C GLN A 369 -19.24 14.55 11.18
N SER A 370 -19.49 13.28 10.82
CA SER A 370 -20.70 12.56 11.20
C SER A 370 -20.87 12.47 12.72
N TRP A 371 -19.79 12.22 13.46
CA TRP A 371 -19.81 12.25 14.93
C TRP A 371 -20.15 13.63 15.47
N ARG A 372 -19.55 14.70 14.93
CA ARG A 372 -19.86 16.08 15.34
C ARG A 372 -21.32 16.44 15.07
N ASP A 373 -21.85 16.04 13.92
CA ASP A 373 -23.25 16.28 13.55
C ASP A 373 -24.20 15.50 14.47
N ALA A 374 -23.88 14.24 14.80
CA ALA A 374 -24.65 13.44 15.75
C ALA A 374 -24.62 14.02 17.17
N VAL A 375 -23.47 14.53 17.63
CA VAL A 375 -23.35 15.23 18.92
C VAL A 375 -24.16 16.53 18.91
N ALA A 376 -24.12 17.30 17.82
CA ALA A 376 -24.91 18.52 17.67
C ALA A 376 -26.41 18.24 17.61
N GLU A 377 -26.83 17.14 16.98
CA GLU A 377 -28.22 16.67 16.99
C GLU A 377 -28.66 16.23 18.39
N ALA A 378 -27.85 15.45 19.09
CA ALA A 378 -28.11 15.05 20.47
C ALA A 378 -28.24 16.26 21.41
N ALA A 379 -27.36 17.26 21.26
CA ALA A 379 -27.44 18.51 22.00
C ALA A 379 -28.73 19.30 21.69
N ARG A 380 -29.15 19.33 20.42
CA ARG A 380 -30.44 19.94 20.02
C ARG A 380 -31.63 19.20 20.62
N ALA A 381 -31.61 17.86 20.61
CA ALA A 381 -32.65 17.05 21.22
C ALA A 381 -32.72 17.24 22.74
N ASP A 382 -31.57 17.36 23.41
CA ASP A 382 -31.51 17.65 24.85
C ASP A 382 -32.03 19.05 25.18
N ALA A 383 -31.68 20.05 24.37
CA ALA A 383 -32.22 21.41 24.49
C ALA A 383 -33.76 21.42 24.28
N GLN A 384 -34.27 20.70 23.29
CA GLN A 384 -35.72 20.54 23.07
C GLN A 384 -36.40 19.85 24.24
N ARG A 385 -35.79 18.79 24.80
CA ARG A 385 -36.30 18.09 25.98
C ARG A 385 -36.34 19.02 27.19
N THR A 386 -35.30 19.81 27.40
CA THR A 386 -35.21 20.78 28.49
C THR A 386 -36.28 21.86 28.33
N ALA A 387 -36.44 22.43 27.13
CA ALA A 387 -37.50 23.39 26.83
C ALA A 387 -38.91 22.80 27.02
N ALA A 388 -39.12 21.53 26.63
CA ALA A 388 -40.39 20.84 26.85
C ALA A 388 -40.68 20.61 28.33
N LEU A 389 -39.67 20.26 29.14
CA LEU A 389 -39.79 20.14 30.59
C LEU A 389 -40.08 21.49 31.26
N GLU A 390 -39.44 22.57 30.82
CA GLU A 390 -39.75 23.93 31.28
C GLU A 390 -41.16 24.34 30.91
N THR A 391 -41.59 24.06 29.68
CA THR A 391 -42.97 24.33 29.24
C THR A 391 -43.98 23.54 30.06
N ALA A 392 -43.70 22.28 30.38
CA ALA A 392 -44.53 21.46 31.25
C ALA A 392 -44.61 22.01 32.67
N ARG A 393 -43.48 22.43 33.25
CA ARG A 393 -43.43 23.09 34.57
C ARG A 393 -44.20 24.41 34.58
N ASN A 394 -44.07 25.21 33.53
CA ASN A 394 -44.81 26.47 33.40
C ASN A 394 -46.31 26.22 33.24
N ALA A 395 -46.70 25.18 32.51
CA ALA A 395 -48.10 24.78 32.38
C ALA A 395 -48.67 24.24 33.71
N GLU A 396 -47.87 23.53 34.49
CA GLU A 396 -48.24 23.07 35.84
C GLU A 396 -48.38 24.26 36.81
N ALA A 397 -47.41 25.16 36.85
CA ALA A 397 -47.50 26.40 37.63
C ALA A 397 -48.71 27.28 37.22
N ALA A 398 -49.03 27.32 35.92
CA ALA A 398 -50.21 28.02 35.43
C ALA A 398 -51.51 27.32 35.87
N ARG A 399 -51.55 25.98 35.91
CA ARG A 399 -52.69 25.23 36.48
C ARG A 399 -52.85 25.48 37.96
N ASP A 400 -51.75 25.47 38.73
CA ASP A 400 -51.78 25.76 40.16
C ASP A 400 -52.27 27.18 40.43
N THR A 401 -51.81 28.15 39.62
CA THR A 401 -52.28 29.54 39.69
C THR A 401 -53.77 29.62 39.35
N ALA A 402 -54.22 28.96 38.28
CA ALA A 402 -55.63 28.92 37.90
C ALA A 402 -56.51 28.22 38.96
N GLN A 403 -56.01 27.17 39.63
CA GLN A 403 -56.69 26.53 40.75
C GLN A 403 -56.75 27.43 41.98
N ALA A 404 -55.68 28.17 42.28
CA ALA A 404 -55.68 29.17 43.34
C ALA A 404 -56.65 30.33 43.04
N ASP A 405 -56.70 30.80 41.79
CA ASP A 405 -57.67 31.80 41.33
C ASP A 405 -59.10 31.29 41.38
N ALA A 406 -59.35 30.04 40.96
CA ALA A 406 -60.65 29.41 41.09
C ALA A 406 -61.05 29.27 42.58
N GLY A 407 -60.09 28.96 43.45
CA GLY A 407 -60.29 28.94 44.90
C GLY A 407 -60.63 30.31 45.47
N ARG A 408 -59.92 31.37 45.04
CA ARG A 408 -60.22 32.77 45.40
C ARG A 408 -61.61 33.17 44.92
N LEU A 409 -61.93 32.95 43.65
CA LEU A 409 -63.26 33.26 43.09
C LEU A 409 -64.38 32.48 43.78
N ALA A 410 -64.14 31.24 44.18
CA ALA A 410 -65.11 30.46 44.96
C ALA A 410 -65.32 31.04 46.37
N ALA A 411 -64.25 31.54 47.01
CA ALA A 411 -64.33 32.25 48.29
C ALA A 411 -65.06 33.60 48.15
N ASP A 412 -64.72 34.38 47.12
CA ASP A 412 -65.39 35.65 46.81
C ASP A 412 -66.88 35.43 46.50
N LEU A 413 -67.24 34.37 45.76
CA LEU A 413 -68.63 34.00 45.52
C LEU A 413 -69.35 33.56 46.80
N ALA A 414 -68.66 32.89 47.72
CA ALA A 414 -69.22 32.56 49.03
C ALA A 414 -69.44 33.81 49.87
N GLU A 415 -68.49 34.75 49.85
CA GLU A 415 -68.61 36.05 50.53
C GLU A 415 -69.75 36.88 49.93
N LEU A 416 -69.84 37.00 48.61
CA LEU A 416 -70.93 37.67 47.91
C LEU A 416 -72.29 37.05 48.22
N ARG A 417 -72.38 35.71 48.35
CA ARG A 417 -73.62 35.04 48.79
C ARG A 417 -73.98 35.40 50.23
N VAL A 418 -73.00 35.50 51.13
CA VAL A 418 -73.21 35.95 52.51
C VAL A 418 -73.64 37.42 52.53
N GLN A 419 -72.98 38.28 51.77
CA GLN A 419 -73.34 39.69 51.61
C GLN A 419 -74.77 39.83 51.08
N HIS A 420 -75.11 39.14 49.99
CA HIS A 420 -76.46 39.15 49.43
C HIS A 420 -77.50 38.57 50.41
N ALA A 421 -77.17 37.54 51.18
CA ALA A 421 -78.05 37.04 52.24
C ALA A 421 -78.25 38.07 53.37
N THR A 422 -77.20 38.80 53.75
CA THR A 422 -77.31 39.89 54.73
C THR A 422 -78.07 41.09 54.20
N GLU A 423 -77.91 41.45 52.93
CA GLU A 423 -78.68 42.50 52.28
C GLU A 423 -80.14 42.11 52.08
N ALA A 424 -80.41 40.87 51.67
CA ALA A 424 -81.77 40.33 51.64
C ALA A 424 -82.41 40.34 53.04
N ALA A 425 -81.65 40.02 54.09
CA ALA A 425 -82.12 40.14 55.47
C ALA A 425 -82.34 41.60 55.91
N ARG A 426 -81.51 42.56 55.45
CA ARG A 426 -81.73 43.99 55.69
C ARG A 426 -82.94 44.51 54.91
N ALA A 427 -83.13 44.08 53.67
CA ALA A 427 -84.27 44.42 52.84
C ALA A 427 -85.57 43.86 53.45
N ALA A 428 -85.56 42.61 53.91
CA ALA A 428 -86.69 42.02 54.62
C ALA A 428 -87.01 42.74 55.94
N ARG A 429 -86.00 43.23 56.68
CA ARG A 429 -86.21 44.08 57.86
C ARG A 429 -86.76 45.45 57.50
N ALA A 430 -86.23 46.09 56.45
CA ALA A 430 -86.73 47.37 55.97
C ALA A 430 -88.15 47.27 55.42
N GLU A 431 -88.50 46.13 54.81
CA GLU A 431 -89.86 45.82 54.37
C GLU A 431 -90.80 45.59 55.56
N ALA A 432 -90.37 44.84 56.58
CA ALA A 432 -91.11 44.70 57.83
C ALA A 432 -91.28 46.04 58.57
N ASP A 433 -90.26 46.90 58.58
CA ASP A 433 -90.31 48.24 59.15
C ASP A 433 -91.24 49.17 58.33
N ARG A 434 -91.24 49.06 57.01
CA ARG A 434 -92.19 49.77 56.13
C ARG A 434 -93.62 49.29 56.37
N ASP A 435 -93.83 47.99 56.52
CA ASP A 435 -95.15 47.40 56.80
C ASP A 435 -95.64 47.80 58.20
N ARG A 436 -94.73 47.87 59.17
CA ARG A 436 -95.00 48.43 60.49
C ARG A 436 -95.35 49.93 60.41
N LEU A 437 -94.57 50.73 59.69
CA LEU A 437 -94.81 52.17 59.52
C LEU A 437 -96.09 52.47 58.74
N THR A 438 -96.45 51.65 57.75
CA THR A 438 -97.72 51.77 57.03
C THR A 438 -98.90 51.36 57.90
N THR A 439 -98.73 50.37 58.77
CA THR A 439 -99.73 50.00 59.80
C THR A 439 -99.88 51.13 60.83
N GLU A 440 -98.78 51.70 61.32
CA GLU A 440 -98.78 52.86 62.22
C GLU A 440 -99.38 54.11 61.54
N ALA A 441 -99.10 54.35 60.26
CA ALA A 441 -99.70 55.42 59.48
C ALA A 441 -101.20 55.21 59.24
N ALA A 442 -101.64 53.96 59.02
CA ALA A 442 -103.06 53.61 58.95
C ALA A 442 -103.76 53.84 60.30
N GLN A 443 -103.12 53.47 61.41
CA GLN A 443 -103.60 53.78 62.77
C GLN A 443 -103.66 55.28 63.03
N LEU A 444 -102.65 56.06 62.62
CA LEU A 444 -102.64 57.52 62.73
C LEU A 444 -103.70 58.18 61.85
N ARG A 445 -103.97 57.66 60.64
CA ARG A 445 -105.09 58.10 59.80
C ARG A 445 -106.44 57.76 60.42
N GLN A 446 -106.57 56.60 61.05
CA GLN A 446 -107.78 56.22 61.80
C GLN A 446 -107.96 57.11 63.03
N GLN A 447 -106.88 57.45 63.75
CA GLN A 447 -106.88 58.42 64.84
C GLN A 447 -107.20 59.84 64.33
N ALA A 448 -106.67 60.27 63.19
CA ALA A 448 -106.97 61.55 62.57
C ALA A 448 -108.41 61.63 62.04
N ALA A 449 -108.97 60.53 61.52
CA ALA A 449 -110.37 60.42 61.14
C ALA A 449 -111.29 60.45 62.37
N SER A 450 -110.88 59.84 63.48
CA SER A 450 -111.59 59.96 64.76
C SER A 450 -111.50 61.37 65.38
N ARG A 451 -110.40 62.10 65.13
CA ARG A 451 -110.23 63.50 65.53
C ARG A 451 -110.92 64.49 64.59
N SER A 452 -111.04 64.20 63.29
CA SER A 452 -111.74 65.03 62.31
C SER A 452 -113.27 64.86 62.36
N ALA A 453 -113.76 63.76 62.93
CA ALA A 453 -115.15 63.62 63.37
C ALA A 453 -115.47 64.46 64.64
N ALA A 454 -114.47 64.95 65.37
CA ALA A 454 -114.64 65.65 66.66
C ALA A 454 -114.47 67.18 66.62
N ARG A 455 -114.02 67.79 65.51
CA ARG A 455 -113.83 69.27 65.43
C ARG A 455 -114.16 69.88 64.06
N LYS A 456 -115.41 69.75 63.61
CA LYS A 456 -116.01 70.62 62.58
C LYS A 456 -116.81 71.72 63.26
N ARG A 457 -116.24 72.91 63.43
CA ARG A 457 -116.93 74.22 63.49
C ARG A 457 -115.89 75.33 63.61
N THR A 458 -115.56 75.95 62.47
CA THR A 458 -115.44 77.41 62.21
C THR A 458 -114.40 77.69 61.11
N PRO A 459 -114.76 78.38 60.01
CA PRO A 459 -113.87 78.73 58.91
C PRO A 459 -113.50 80.23 58.88
N ARG A 460 -112.28 80.55 58.43
CA ARG A 460 -111.76 81.84 57.89
C ARG A 460 -110.23 81.68 57.79
N LYS A 461 -109.45 82.18 56.84
CA LYS A 461 -109.55 82.99 55.60
C LYS A 461 -108.09 83.03 55.07
N PRO A 462 -107.80 82.92 53.75
CA PRO A 462 -106.45 83.07 53.17
C PRO A 462 -106.16 84.54 52.78
N PRO A 463 -104.89 84.96 52.67
CA PRO A 463 -104.21 85.14 51.36
C PRO A 463 -102.68 84.85 51.39
N ALA A 464 -102.08 84.22 50.37
CA ALA A 464 -101.44 84.76 49.15
C ALA A 464 -99.94 85.14 49.31
N ASP A 465 -99.16 84.69 48.30
CA ASP A 465 -97.86 85.19 47.83
C ASP A 465 -96.62 84.88 48.72
N ASP A 466 -95.39 84.66 48.23
CA ASP A 466 -94.83 84.54 46.89
C ASP A 466 -93.39 83.97 47.02
N THR A 467 -92.88 83.39 45.92
CA THR A 467 -91.45 83.27 45.50
C THR A 467 -90.43 82.61 46.45
N GLY A 468 -89.70 81.57 46.04
CA GLY A 468 -88.65 81.58 45.01
C GLY A 468 -87.29 81.42 45.71
N THR A 469 -86.49 80.38 45.47
CA THR A 469 -85.29 80.31 44.60
C THR A 469 -84.66 78.94 44.98
N GLY A 470 -84.37 77.95 44.14
CA GLY A 470 -83.57 77.94 42.91
C GLY A 470 -82.26 77.20 43.19
N ALA A 471 -82.20 75.88 42.88
CA ALA A 471 -81.07 75.08 42.38
C ALA A 471 -81.38 73.57 42.48
#